data_AF-A0A2W5KU59-F1
#
_entry.id   AF-A0A2W5KU59-F1
#
_cell.length_a   1.000
_cell.length_b   1.000
_cell.length_c   1.000
_cell.angle_alpha   90.00
_cell.angle_beta   90.00
_cell.angle_gamma   90.00
#
_symmetry.space_group_name_H-M   'P 1'
#
loop_
_entity.id
_entity.type
_entity.pdbx_description
1 polymer ?
#
loop_
_entity_poly.entity_id
_entity_poly.type
_entity_poly.pdbx_seq_one_letter_code
_entity_poly.pdbx_strand_id
1 'polypeptide(L)'
;MKQRLKGRYGILVAVAAVCMASWIALGIGLGIGVDTAWRLTFAIAAALSSEALMWTTAAVLGIGLIEMLGRARGRAGRSSGDR
;
A
#
# COMPACT_ATOMS: atom_id res chain seq x y z
N MET A 1 -8.90 7.66 -17.31
CA MET A 1 -7.73 7.06 -16.61
C MET A 1 -7.33 7.79 -15.32
N LYS A 2 -7.20 9.12 -15.28
CA LYS A 2 -6.78 9.87 -14.07
C LYS A 2 -7.59 9.58 -12.79
N GLN A 3 -8.91 9.39 -12.91
CA GLN A 3 -9.75 9.05 -11.75
C GLN A 3 -9.46 7.66 -11.15
N ARG A 4 -9.06 6.66 -11.96
CA ARG A 4 -8.72 5.33 -11.43
C ARG A 4 -7.39 5.30 -10.67
N LEU A 5 -6.43 6.15 -11.04
CA LEU A 5 -5.20 6.34 -10.25
C LEU A 5 -5.50 7.01 -8.91
N LYS A 6 -6.32 8.07 -8.91
CA LYS A 6 -6.70 8.77 -7.67
C LYS A 6 -7.39 7.83 -6.66
N GLY A 7 -8.26 6.94 -7.14
CA GLY A 7 -8.87 5.89 -6.31
C GLY A 7 -7.86 4.91 -5.72
N ARG A 8 -6.87 4.47 -6.52
CA ARG A 8 -5.80 3.56 -6.06
C ARG A 8 -4.91 4.18 -4.98
N TYR A 9 -4.49 5.43 -5.16
CA TYR A 9 -3.75 6.15 -4.13
C TYR A 9 -4.58 6.38 -2.88
N GLY A 10 -5.90 6.62 -3.03
CA GLY A 10 -6.82 6.72 -1.90
C GLY A 10 -6.87 5.45 -1.05
N ILE A 11 -6.91 4.27 -1.69
CA ILE A 11 -6.85 2.98 -1.00
C ILE A 11 -5.51 2.83 -0.26
N LEU A 12 -4.39 3.15 -0.91
CA LEU A 12 -3.07 3.02 -0.32
C LEU A 12 -2.88 3.95 0.90
N VAL A 13 -3.41 5.18 0.82
CA VAL A 13 -3.45 6.12 1.95
C VAL A 13 -4.33 5.60 3.08
N ALA A 14 -5.50 5.04 2.78
CA ALA A 14 -6.39 4.49 3.80
C ALA A 14 -5.74 3.32 4.54
N VAL A 15 -5.10 2.38 3.82
CA VAL A 15 -4.39 1.25 4.44
C VAL A 15 -3.20 1.73 5.28
N ALA A 16 -2.45 2.73 4.80
CA ALA A 16 -1.35 3.32 5.56
C ALA A 16 -1.84 3.99 6.86
N ALA A 17 -2.98 4.70 6.80
CA ALA A 17 -3.59 5.33 7.97
C ALA A 17 -4.03 4.30 9.01
N VAL A 18 -4.64 3.18 8.58
CA VAL A 18 -5.02 2.07 9.47
C VAL A 18 -3.79 1.43 10.11
N CYS A 19 -2.72 1.22 9.34
CA CYS A 19 -1.47 0.69 9.86
C CYS A 19 -0.88 1.58 10.96
N MET A 20 -0.79 2.89 10.71
CA MET A 20 -0.33 3.86 11.71
C MET A 20 -1.23 3.87 12.95
N ALA A 21 -2.55 3.87 12.77
CA ALA A 21 -3.50 3.85 13.88
C ALA A 21 -3.34 2.59 14.75
N SER A 22 -3.12 1.41 14.15
CA SER A 22 -2.89 0.15 14.88
C SER A 22 -1.61 0.18 15.72
N TRP A 23 -0.51 0.72 15.17
CA TRP A 23 0.74 0.88 15.91
C TRP A 23 0.63 1.88 17.05
N ILE A 24 -0.10 3.00 16.83
CA ILE A 24 -0.39 3.98 17.88
C ILE A 24 -1.23 3.34 18.99
N ALA A 25 -2.29 2.61 18.64
CA ALA A 25 -3.15 1.93 19.60
C ALA A 25 -2.36 0.90 20.44
N LEU A 26 -1.47 0.15 19.81
CA LEU A 26 -0.56 -0.77 20.52
C LEU A 26 0.35 0.00 21.49
N GLY A 27 0.98 1.09 21.05
CA GLY A 27 1.84 1.92 21.90
C GLY A 27 1.11 2.53 23.09
N ILE A 28 -0.11 3.05 22.87
CA ILE A 28 -0.97 3.56 23.95
C ILE A 28 -1.35 2.42 24.91
N GLY A 29 -1.75 1.26 24.39
CA GLY A 29 -2.12 0.10 25.20
C GLY A 29 -0.97 -0.37 26.09
N LEU A 30 0.25 -0.39 25.56
CA LEU A 30 1.47 -0.67 26.32
C LEU A 30 1.72 0.39 27.40
N GLY A 31 1.52 1.67 27.10
CA GLY A 31 1.75 2.78 28.02
C GLY A 31 0.78 2.85 29.20
N ILE A 32 -0.50 2.53 28.99
CA ILE A 32 -1.52 2.51 30.05
C ILE A 32 -1.62 1.16 30.77
N GLY A 33 -0.82 0.17 30.37
CA GLY A 33 -0.75 -1.12 31.04
C GLY A 33 -1.96 -2.03 30.82
N VAL A 34 -2.58 -2.02 29.64
CA VAL A 34 -3.72 -2.92 29.34
C VAL A 34 -3.35 -4.40 29.52
N ASP A 35 -4.36 -5.25 29.72
CA ASP A 35 -4.18 -6.69 29.89
C ASP A 35 -3.40 -7.35 28.73
N THR A 36 -2.65 -8.41 29.02
CA THR A 36 -1.82 -9.13 28.04
C THR A 36 -2.62 -9.58 26.83
N ALA A 37 -3.88 -10.01 27.03
CA ALA A 37 -4.75 -10.40 25.92
C ALA A 37 -4.96 -9.25 24.91
N TRP A 38 -5.22 -8.03 25.41
CA TRP A 38 -5.40 -6.84 24.58
C TRP A 38 -4.12 -6.42 23.87
N ARG A 39 -2.96 -6.52 24.54
CA ARG A 39 -1.66 -6.25 23.90
C ARG A 39 -1.42 -7.18 22.72
N LEU A 40 -1.75 -8.46 22.87
CA LEU A 40 -1.62 -9.44 21.79
C LEU A 40 -2.54 -9.09 20.61
N THR A 41 -3.79 -8.72 20.88
CA THR A 41 -4.74 -8.31 19.84
C THR A 41 -4.23 -7.09 19.07
N PHE A 42 -3.73 -6.06 19.76
CA PHE A 42 -3.16 -4.88 19.10
C PHE A 42 -1.91 -5.21 18.28
N ALA A 43 -1.05 -6.11 18.77
CA ALA A 43 0.15 -6.54 18.05
C ALA A 43 -0.21 -7.31 16.77
N ILE A 44 -1.19 -8.22 16.84
CA ILE A 44 -1.68 -8.96 15.67
C ILE A 44 -2.31 -8.00 14.65
N ALA A 45 -3.14 -7.05 15.12
CA ALA A 45 -3.75 -6.05 14.25
C ALA A 45 -2.69 -5.18 13.55
N ALA A 46 -1.66 -4.74 14.28
CA ALA A 46 -0.53 -3.99 13.72
C ALA A 46 0.23 -4.82 12.66
N ALA A 47 0.51 -6.10 12.94
CA ALA A 47 1.17 -7.01 12.00
C ALA A 47 0.37 -7.20 10.71
N LEU A 48 -0.92 -7.53 10.82
CA LEU A 48 -1.82 -7.72 9.67
C LEU A 48 -1.97 -6.45 8.84
N SER A 49 -2.08 -5.29 9.49
CA SER A 49 -2.18 -4.00 8.79
C SER A 49 -0.89 -3.64 8.04
N SER A 50 0.28 -4.04 8.58
CA SER A 50 1.57 -3.88 7.93
C SER A 50 1.69 -4.79 6.70
N GLU A 51 1.22 -6.03 6.81
CA GLU A 51 1.18 -6.98 5.69
C GLU A 51 0.25 -6.48 4.57
N ALA A 52 -0.95 -6.04 4.93
CA ALA A 52 -1.90 -5.45 3.98
C ALA A 52 -1.30 -4.23 3.26
N LEU A 53 -0.54 -3.38 3.96
CA LEU A 53 0.15 -2.24 3.38
C LEU A 53 1.23 -2.66 2.38
N MET A 54 2.01 -3.68 2.70
CA MET A 54 3.03 -4.23 1.79
C MET A 54 2.41 -4.79 0.51
N TRP A 55 1.38 -5.62 0.63
CA TRP A 55 0.68 -6.19 -0.53
C TRP A 55 0.02 -5.12 -1.39
N THR A 56 -0.63 -4.13 -0.77
CA THR A 56 -1.26 -3.02 -1.49
C THR A 56 -0.24 -2.18 -2.24
N THR A 57 0.92 -1.92 -1.61
CA THR A 57 2.02 -1.17 -2.23
C THR A 57 2.62 -1.93 -3.41
N ALA A 58 2.86 -3.24 -3.24
CA ALA A 58 3.34 -4.10 -4.31
C ALA A 58 2.37 -4.13 -5.49
N ALA A 59 1.06 -4.22 -5.25
CA ALA A 59 0.04 -4.19 -6.29
C ALA A 59 0.03 -2.85 -7.06
N VAL A 60 0.12 -1.72 -6.35
CA VAL A 60 0.16 -0.39 -6.99
C VAL A 60 1.42 -0.21 -7.83
N LEU A 61 2.58 -0.60 -7.30
CA LEU A 61 3.86 -0.51 -8.02
C LEU A 61 3.91 -1.46 -9.21
N GLY A 62 3.45 -2.70 -9.07
CA GLY A 62 3.40 -3.69 -10.14
C GLY A 62 2.58 -3.20 -11.34
N ILE A 63 1.42 -2.62 -11.09
CA ILE A 63 0.60 -2.03 -12.17
C ILE A 63 1.30 -0.81 -12.79
N GLY A 64 1.94 0.04 -11.97
CA GLY A 64 2.71 1.18 -12.46
C GLY A 64 3.84 0.77 -13.40
N LEU A 65 4.56 -0.29 -13.07
CA LEU A 65 5.65 -0.81 -13.89
C LEU A 65 5.15 -1.36 -15.23
N ILE A 66 4.05 -2.13 -15.23
CA ILE A 66 3.43 -2.65 -16.46
C ILE A 66 2.97 -1.50 -17.37
N GLU A 67 2.37 -0.45 -16.81
CA GLU A 67 1.99 0.74 -17.58
C GLU A 67 3.20 1.45 -18.19
N MET A 68 4.31 1.57 -17.44
CA MET A 68 5.55 2.17 -17.96
C MET A 68 6.16 1.34 -19.07
N LEU A 69 6.25 0.02 -18.92
CA LEU A 69 6.78 -0.90 -19.94
C LEU A 69 5.94 -0.88 -21.22
N GLY A 70 4.61 -0.86 -21.09
CA GLY A 70 3.71 -0.70 -22.23
C GLY A 70 3.95 0.61 -23.00
N ARG A 71 4.13 1.72 -22.28
CA ARG A 71 4.46 3.03 -22.90
C ARG A 71 5.83 3.02 -23.58
N ALA A 72 6.84 2.40 -22.98
CA ALA A 72 8.18 2.30 -23.55
C ALA A 72 8.17 1.49 -24.86
N ARG A 73 7.49 0.34 -24.87
CA ARG A 73 7.37 -0.52 -26.06
C ARG A 73 6.63 0.18 -27.20
N GLY A 74 5.57 0.94 -26.89
CA GLY A 74 4.83 1.72 -27.90
C GLY A 74 5.68 2.82 -28.57
N ARG A 75 6.63 3.42 -27.85
CA ARG A 75 7.57 4.40 -28.44
C ARG A 75 8.61 3.73 -29.34
N ALA A 76 9.13 2.58 -28.93
CA ALA A 76 10.11 1.82 -29.72
C ALA A 76 9.54 1.35 -31.07
N GLY A 77 8.27 0.89 -31.08
CA GLY A 77 7.61 0.48 -32.33
C GLY A 77 7.38 1.63 -33.32
N ARG A 78 7.16 2.86 -32.84
CA ARG A 78 6.92 4.03 -33.70
C ARG A 78 8.22 4.56 -34.33
N SER A 79 9.35 4.43 -33.65
CA SER A 79 10.67 4.82 -34.18
C SER A 79 11.17 3.92 -35.32
N SER A 80 10.55 2.76 -35.54
CA SER A 80 10.96 1.80 -36.57
C SER A 80 10.11 1.87 -37.85
N GLY A 81 9.04 2.67 -37.87
CA GLY A 81 8.15 2.85 -39.03
C GLY A 81 8.46 4.09 -39.89
N ASP A 82 9.39 4.94 -39.47
CA ASP A 82 9.84 6.15 -40.19
C ASP A 82 11.12 5.90 -41.04
N ARG A 83 11.31 4.68 -41.56
CA ARG A 83 12.40 4.34 -42.49
C ARG A 83 11.87 3.65 -43.73
#